data_AF-A0A351XMJ1-F1
#
_entry.id   AF-A0A351XMJ1-F1
#
_cell.length_a   1.000
_cell.length_b   1.000
_cell.length_c   1.000
_cell.angle_alpha   90.00
_cell.angle_beta   90.00
_cell.angle_gamma   90.00
#
_symmetry.space_group_name_H-M   'P 1'
#
loop_
_entity.id
_entity.type
_entity.pdbx_description
1 polymer ?
#
loop_
_entity_poly.entity_id
_entity_poly.type
_entity_poly.pdbx_seq_one_letter_code
_entity_poly.pdbx_strand_id
1 'polypeptide(L)' 'HIIFIIGGSTGLDSSILETADEKLSFSIMTFPHQMMRVILLEQIYRAYRIINGEPYHK' A
#
# COMPACT_ATOMS: atom_id res chain seq x y z
N HIS A 1 -9.43 9.25 -9.48
CA HIS A 1 -8.44 8.16 -9.64
C HIS A 1 -7.49 8.20 -8.45
N ILE A 2 -7.05 7.06 -7.93
CA ILE A 2 -6.08 6.96 -6.82
C ILE A 2 -4.87 6.20 -7.35
N ILE A 3 -3.67 6.66 -7.03
CA ILE A 3 -2.41 6.06 -7.46
C ILE A 3 -1.60 5.70 -6.21
N PHE A 4 -1.18 4.44 -6.13
CA PHE A 4 -0.24 3.98 -5.10
C PHE A 4 1.16 3.86 -5.70
N ILE A 5 2.15 4.40 -4.98
CA ILE A 5 3.55 4.37 -5.40
C ILE A 5 4.32 3.49 -4.42
N ILE A 6 5.02 2.48 -4.94
CA ILE A 6 5.93 1.62 -4.17
C ILE A 6 7.34 1.83 -4.71
N GLY A 7 8.26 2.20 -3.83
CA GLY A 7 9.67 2.40 -4.17
C GLY A 7 10.40 1.10 -4.54
N GLY A 8 11.57 1.26 -5.14
CA GLY A 8 12.49 0.16 -5.42
C GLY A 8 13.26 -0.28 -4.18
N SER A 9 14.36 -1.00 -4.38
CA SER A 9 15.26 -1.44 -3.28
C SER A 9 15.85 -0.29 -2.47
N THR A 10 16.00 0.90 -3.07
CA THR A 10 16.54 2.10 -2.42
C THR A 10 15.45 3.05 -1.90
N GLY A 11 14.17 2.68 -1.97
CA GLY A 11 13.05 3.53 -1.55
C GLY A 11 12.56 4.47 -2.65
N LEU A 12 12.01 5.62 -2.23
CA LEU A 12 11.48 6.68 -3.09
C LEU A 12 12.33 7.93 -2.98
N ASP A 13 12.44 8.66 -4.09
CA ASP A 13 13.08 9.97 -4.12
C ASP A 13 12.30 10.98 -3.25
N SER A 14 13.00 11.91 -2.61
CA SER A 14 12.38 12.91 -1.74
C SER A 14 11.36 13.77 -2.47
N SER A 15 11.58 14.08 -3.75
CA SER A 15 10.63 14.87 -4.55
C SER A 15 9.26 14.19 -4.65
N ILE A 16 9.22 12.86 -4.78
CA ILE A 16 7.97 12.09 -4.81
C ILE A 16 7.28 12.18 -3.44
N LEU A 17 8.05 12.01 -2.36
CA LEU A 17 7.54 12.06 -0.99
C LEU A 17 7.02 13.45 -0.59
N GLU A 18 7.54 14.52 -1.17
CA GLU A 18 7.07 15.89 -0.95
C GLU A 18 5.77 16.19 -1.69
N THR A 19 5.57 15.58 -2.86
CA THR A 19 4.34 15.74 -3.66
C THR A 19 3.21 14.78 -3.30
N ALA A 20 3.49 13.74 -2.51
CA ALA A 20 2.50 12.74 -2.15
C ALA A 20 1.42 13.34 -1.24
N ASP A 21 0.14 13.15 -1.61
CA ASP A 21 -0.99 13.60 -0.79
C ASP A 21 -1.00 12.92 0.59
N GLU A 22 -0.61 11.64 0.64
CA GLU A 22 -0.60 10.84 1.86
C GLU A 22 0.60 9.88 1.91
N LYS A 23 1.07 9.59 3.13
CA LYS A 23 2.15 8.63 3.40
C LYS A 23 1.64 7.48 4.27
N LEU A 24 1.42 6.33 3.66
CA LEU A 24 0.87 5.16 4.32
C LEU A 24 1.97 4.16 4.74
N SER A 25 2.02 3.81 6.02
CA SER A 25 2.88 2.75 6.54
C SER A 25 2.09 1.47 6.83
N PHE A 26 2.60 0.34 6.36
CA PHE A 26 2.02 -0.99 6.62
C PHE A 26 2.62 -1.65 7.87
N SER A 27 3.82 -1.24 8.27
CA SER A 27 4.56 -1.80 9.41
C SER A 27 5.82 -0.98 9.68
N ILE A 28 6.45 -1.22 10.84
CA ILE A 28 7.81 -0.78 11.16
C ILE A 28 8.86 -1.65 10.43
N MET A 29 8.49 -2.86 10.00
CA MET A 29 9.36 -3.77 9.25
C MET A 29 9.61 -3.29 7.81
N THR A 30 10.78 -3.62 7.26
CA THR A 30 11.08 -3.44 5.84
C THR A 30 10.64 -4.65 5.03
N PHE A 31 9.72 -4.46 4.09
CA PHE A 31 9.28 -5.51 3.17
C PHE A 31 10.00 -5.43 1.82
N PRO A 32 10.37 -6.56 1.20
CA PRO A 32 10.83 -6.56 -0.18
C PRO A 32 9.77 -5.94 -1.10
N HIS A 33 10.17 -5.04 -2.00
CA HIS A 33 9.22 -4.28 -2.85
C HIS A 33 8.26 -5.18 -3.66
N GLN A 34 8.71 -6.36 -4.13
CA GLN A 34 7.84 -7.33 -4.81
C GLN A 34 6.74 -7.88 -3.89
N MET A 35 7.08 -8.17 -2.63
CA MET A 35 6.13 -8.64 -1.63
C MET A 35 5.17 -7.52 -1.23
N MET A 36 5.67 -6.30 -1.04
CA MET A 36 4.85 -5.14 -0.69
C MET A 36 3.74 -4.88 -1.71
N ARG A 37 3.99 -5.12 -3.01
CA ARG A 37 2.95 -5.03 -4.05
C ARG A 37 1.79 -5.99 -3.80
N VAL A 38 2.08 -7.24 -3.42
CA VAL A 38 1.05 -8.26 -3.14
C VAL A 38 0.28 -7.91 -1.88
N ILE A 39 0.98 -7.49 -0.83
CA ILE A 39 0.37 -7.07 0.44
C ILE A 39 -0.58 -5.88 0.21
N LEU A 40 -0.14 -4.86 -0.53
CA LEU A 40 -0.98 -3.69 -0.85
C LEU A 40 -2.25 -4.11 -1.60
N LEU A 41 -2.13 -4.96 -2.63
CA LEU A 41 -3.28 -5.44 -3.39
C LEU A 41 -4.29 -6.20 -2.52
N GLU A 42 -3.80 -7.06 -1.64
CA GLU A 42 -4.67 -7.78 -0.71
C GLU A 42 -5.36 -6.84 0.28
N GLN A 43 -4.68 -5.82 0.80
CA GLN A 43 -5.30 -4.83 1.69
C GLN A 43 -6.32 -3.95 0.98
N ILE A 44 -6.11 -3.60 -0.29
CA ILE A 44 -7.12 -2.91 -1.11
C ILE A 44 -8.36 -3.79 -1.30
N TYR A 45 -8.16 -5.08 -1.61
CA TYR A 45 -9.27 -6.03 -1.74
C TYR A 45 -10.04 -6.19 -0.42
N ARG A 46 -9.32 -6.34 0.70
CA ARG A 46 -9.88 -6.36 2.07
C ARG A 46 -10.73 -5.13 2.33
N ALA A 47 -10.19 -3.93 2.08
CA ALA A 47 -10.90 -2.69 2.30
C ALA A 47 -12.20 -2.61 1.48
N TYR A 48 -12.15 -3.02 0.21
CA TYR A 48 -13.33 -3.06 -0.66
C TYR A 48 -14.43 -3.98 -0.12
N ARG A 49 -14.05 -5.20 0.32
CA ARG A 49 -15.01 -6.16 0.89
C ARG A 49 -15.65 -5.63 2.17
N ILE A 50 -14.87 -4.99 3.04
CA ILE A 50 -15.36 -4.35 4.27
C ILE A 50 -16.36 -3.24 3.94
N ILE A 51 -16.04 -2.37 2.98
CA ILE A 51 -16.92 -1.26 2.56
C ILE A 51 -18.27 -1.78 2.05
N ASN A 52 -18.26 -2.91 1.33
CA ASN A 52 -19.48 -3.52 0.80
C ASN A 52 -20.24 -4.40 1.81
N GLY A 53 -19.75 -4.52 3.05
CA GLY A 53 -20.34 -5.39 4.07
C GLY A 53 -20.28 -6.88 3.72
N GLU A 54 -19.40 -7.26 2.79
CA GLU A 54 -19.25 -8.64 2.39
C GLU A 54 -18.31 -9.36 3.37
N PRO A 55 -18.60 -10.63 3.72
CA PRO A 55 -17.71 -11.38 4.58
C PRO A 55 -16.32 -11.46 3.93
N TYR A 56 -15.32 -11.03 4.69
CA TYR A 56 -13.93 -11.06 4.28
C TYR A 56 -13.08 -11.59 5.43
N HIS A 57 -12.78 -12.89 5.32
CA HIS A 57 -12.18 -13.71 6.36
C HIS A 57 -12.93 -13.74 7.70
N LYS A 58 -12.67 -14.81 8.46
CA LYS A 58 -13.08 -14.94 9.85
C LYS A 58 -12.05 -14.26 10.75
#